data_AF-A0A069ZRN3-F1
#
_entry.id   AF-A0A069ZRN3-F1
#
_cell.length_a   1.000
_cell.length_b   1.000
_cell.length_c   1.000
_cell.angle_alpha   90.00
_cell.angle_beta   90.00
_cell.angle_gamma   90.00
#
_symmetry.space_group_name_H-M   'P 1'
#
loop_
_entity.id
_entity.type
_entity.pdbx_description
1 polymer ?
#
loop_
_entity_poly.entity_id
_entity_poly.type
_entity_poly.pdbx_seq_one_letter_code
_entity_poly.pdbx_strand_id
1 'polypeptide(L)'
;MRTYLSGIILFLLACVSCTEKELPIPTTQDLSGTIWESEFNVESKKGQIPVKMTFYFDTEDKMRIYSVGPLTYDGLIGYYSLNKNILEYKVRLQNPFALLTGTEMYTWVIRKRTEKTMVWDPTPQGVDLSSYVNVFGATKTTPITLYKKS
;
A
#
# COMPACT_ATOMS: atom_id res chain seq x y z
N MET A 1 11.50 60.60 17.12
CA MET A 1 12.59 59.82 16.47
C MET A 1 12.21 58.35 16.59
N ARG A 2 11.90 57.72 15.44
CA ARG A 2 11.72 56.30 15.11
C ARG A 2 11.27 55.29 16.20
N THR A 3 10.00 54.92 16.11
CA THR A 3 9.43 53.62 16.45
C THR A 3 10.03 52.50 15.57
N TYR A 4 10.48 51.40 16.18
CA TYR A 4 10.70 50.11 15.52
C TYR A 4 10.13 49.01 16.44
N LEU A 5 8.93 48.50 16.14
CA LEU A 5 8.72 47.21 15.45
C LEU A 5 9.39 46.06 16.23
N SER A 6 8.75 45.48 17.25
CA SER A 6 7.64 44.51 17.13
C SER A 6 7.68 43.75 15.80
N GLY A 7 8.46 42.66 15.75
CA GLY A 7 8.61 41.89 14.51
C GLY A 7 9.49 40.64 14.59
N ILE A 8 9.69 40.04 15.76
CA ILE A 8 10.51 38.81 15.90
C ILE A 8 9.72 37.64 16.51
N ILE A 9 8.39 37.78 16.66
CA ILE A 9 7.54 36.67 17.12
C ILE A 9 6.39 36.49 16.12
N LEU A 10 6.70 36.08 14.89
CA LEU A 10 5.68 35.60 13.94
C LEU A 10 6.23 34.65 12.85
N PHE A 11 7.53 34.34 12.84
CA PHE A 11 8.11 33.40 11.87
C PHE A 11 8.31 31.96 12.39
N LEU A 12 8.05 31.69 13.67
CA LEU A 12 8.20 30.36 14.27
C LEU A 12 6.90 29.53 14.30
N LEU A 13 5.79 30.06 13.77
CA LEU A 13 4.49 29.37 13.71
C LEU A 13 4.03 29.04 12.27
N ALA A 14 4.86 29.27 11.25
CA ALA A 14 4.53 28.86 9.87
C ALA A 14 4.88 27.40 9.54
N CYS A 15 5.42 26.63 10.50
CA CYS A 15 5.56 25.17 10.41
C CYS A 15 4.38 24.44 11.08
N VAL A 16 3.22 25.08 11.22
CA VAL A 16 1.99 24.40 11.63
C VAL A 16 1.50 23.59 10.45
N SER A 17 2.03 22.37 10.36
CA SER A 17 1.43 21.19 9.77
C SER A 17 0.53 21.47 8.56
N CYS A 18 1.11 21.38 7.36
CA CYS A 18 0.34 20.96 6.19
C CYS A 18 -0.07 19.49 6.44
N THR A 19 -1.01 19.26 7.36
CA THR A 19 -1.59 17.96 7.60
C THR A 19 -2.40 17.68 6.35
N GLU A 20 -1.92 16.77 5.51
CA GLU A 20 -2.62 16.42 4.29
C GLU A 20 -4.08 16.09 4.61
N LYS A 21 -4.99 16.71 3.85
CA LYS A 21 -6.43 16.53 4.04
C LYS A 21 -6.76 15.05 3.90
N GLU A 22 -7.41 14.51 4.92
CA GLU A 22 -7.94 13.17 4.85
C GLU A 22 -9.09 13.13 3.85
N LEU A 23 -8.99 12.19 2.91
CA LEU A 23 -9.97 11.95 1.86
C LEU A 23 -10.98 10.91 2.34
N PRO A 24 -12.21 10.92 1.78
CA PRO A 24 -13.17 9.85 2.05
C PRO A 24 -12.63 8.49 1.60
N ILE A 25 -13.27 7.44 2.13
CA ILE A 25 -13.05 6.05 1.71
C ILE A 25 -13.14 5.99 0.18
N PRO A 26 -12.11 5.46 -0.50
CA PRO A 26 -12.08 5.46 -1.96
C PRO A 26 -13.13 4.51 -2.54
N THR A 27 -13.64 4.88 -3.70
CA THR A 27 -14.33 3.99 -4.63
C THR A 27 -13.33 3.35 -5.60
N THR A 28 -13.78 2.41 -6.43
CA THR A 28 -12.96 1.87 -7.53
C THR A 28 -12.56 2.95 -8.53
N GLN A 29 -13.46 3.91 -8.79
CA GLN A 29 -13.22 5.09 -9.63
C GLN A 29 -12.14 6.00 -9.08
N ASP A 30 -12.11 6.21 -7.76
CA ASP A 30 -11.06 6.98 -7.08
C ASP A 30 -9.65 6.38 -7.25
N LEU A 31 -9.56 5.05 -7.36
CA LEU A 31 -8.30 4.34 -7.51
C LEU A 31 -7.90 4.11 -8.97
N SER A 32 -8.86 3.99 -9.88
CA SER A 32 -8.60 3.74 -11.30
C SER A 32 -7.63 4.78 -11.88
N GLY A 33 -6.61 4.31 -12.59
CA GLY A 33 -5.55 5.13 -13.16
C GLY A 33 -4.47 5.57 -12.17
N THR A 34 -4.48 5.12 -10.92
CA THR A 34 -3.49 5.52 -9.90
C THR A 34 -2.44 4.45 -9.63
N ILE A 35 -1.22 4.89 -9.32
CA ILE A 35 -0.09 4.02 -8.96
C ILE A 35 0.31 4.29 -7.51
N TRP A 36 0.48 3.23 -6.75
CA TRP A 36 0.83 3.28 -5.33
C TRP A 36 1.98 2.34 -5.02
N GLU A 37 2.93 2.78 -4.21
CA GLU A 37 4.12 2.01 -3.85
C GLU A 37 4.30 1.91 -2.34
N SER A 38 4.75 0.77 -1.85
CA SER A 38 5.12 0.58 -0.46
C SER A 38 6.38 -0.28 -0.34
N GLU A 39 7.22 0.07 0.62
CA GLU A 39 8.35 -0.73 1.07
C GLU A 39 8.09 -1.14 2.52
N PHE A 40 8.11 -2.44 2.79
CA PHE A 40 7.80 -2.97 4.11
C PHE A 40 8.45 -4.34 4.33
N ASN A 41 8.49 -4.77 5.58
CA ASN A 41 8.94 -6.11 5.94
C ASN A 41 7.74 -7.06 6.11
N VAL A 42 7.84 -8.25 5.54
CA VAL A 42 6.95 -9.39 5.80
C VAL A 42 7.48 -10.19 6.98
N GLU A 43 6.63 -10.57 7.91
CA GLU A 43 7.01 -11.34 9.09
C GLU A 43 7.02 -12.85 8.77
N SER A 44 8.05 -13.57 9.19
CA SER A 44 8.14 -15.03 8.99
C SER A 44 8.90 -15.71 10.14
N LYS A 45 8.88 -17.04 10.18
CA LYS A 45 9.71 -17.83 11.12
C LYS A 45 11.22 -17.59 10.96
N LYS A 46 11.65 -17.09 9.80
CA LYS A 46 13.06 -16.78 9.51
C LYS A 46 13.43 -15.32 9.86
N GLY A 47 12.49 -14.55 10.40
CA GLY A 47 12.65 -13.13 10.68
C GLY A 47 11.86 -12.24 9.72
N GLN A 48 12.30 -11.00 9.57
CA GLN A 48 11.68 -9.99 8.73
C GLN A 48 12.28 -10.00 7.32
N ILE A 49 11.43 -10.06 6.30
CA ILE A 49 11.82 -10.14 4.90
C ILE A 49 11.42 -8.84 4.19
N PRO A 50 12.38 -8.02 3.72
CA PRO A 50 12.06 -6.77 3.04
C PRO A 50 11.44 -7.05 1.66
N VAL A 51 10.37 -6.31 1.35
CA VAL A 51 9.72 -6.31 0.05
C VAL A 51 9.35 -4.88 -0.34
N LYS A 52 9.39 -4.64 -1.63
CA LYS A 52 8.82 -3.46 -2.28
C LYS A 52 7.69 -3.92 -3.19
N MET A 53 6.52 -3.31 -3.05
CA MET A 53 5.37 -3.59 -3.91
C MET A 53 4.86 -2.31 -4.55
N THR A 54 4.53 -2.39 -5.84
CA THR A 54 3.89 -1.34 -6.60
C THR A 54 2.57 -1.86 -7.15
N PHE A 55 1.49 -1.16 -6.82
CA PHE A 55 0.12 -1.45 -7.22
C PHE A 55 -0.33 -0.40 -8.21
N TYR A 56 -0.54 -0.79 -9.46
CA TYR A 56 -1.14 0.07 -10.48
C TYR A 56 -2.59 -0.36 -10.69
N PHE A 57 -3.54 0.50 -10.33
CA PHE A 57 -4.96 0.27 -10.56
C PHE A 57 -5.29 0.67 -12.00
N ASP A 58 -5.20 -0.27 -12.94
CA ASP A 58 -5.38 -0.05 -14.39
C ASP A 58 -6.76 0.54 -14.72
N THR A 59 -7.80 -0.11 -14.21
CA THR A 59 -9.23 0.21 -14.42
C THR A 59 -9.97 0.04 -13.09
N GLU A 60 -11.29 0.23 -13.07
CA GLU A 60 -12.09 0.10 -11.85
C GLU A 60 -12.07 -1.31 -11.22
N ASP A 61 -11.69 -2.34 -11.96
CA ASP A 61 -11.72 -3.74 -11.54
C ASP A 61 -10.39 -4.48 -11.75
N LYS A 62 -9.42 -3.86 -12.42
CA LYS A 62 -8.14 -4.48 -12.80
C LYS A 62 -6.97 -3.74 -12.20
N MET A 63 -5.96 -4.50 -11.79
CA MET A 63 -4.70 -3.95 -11.32
C MET A 63 -3.50 -4.73 -11.88
N ARG A 64 -2.36 -4.05 -11.97
CA ARG A 64 -1.03 -4.66 -12.15
C ARG A 64 -0.24 -4.53 -10.87
N ILE A 65 0.43 -5.61 -10.49
CA ILE A 65 1.24 -5.68 -9.28
C ILE A 65 2.68 -5.99 -9.68
N TYR A 66 3.59 -5.15 -9.21
CA TYR A 66 5.03 -5.35 -9.33
C TYR A 66 5.59 -5.58 -7.93
N SER A 67 6.52 -6.51 -7.79
CA SER A 67 7.22 -6.71 -6.53
C SER A 67 8.71 -6.87 -6.74
N VAL A 68 9.49 -6.29 -5.83
CA VAL A 68 10.94 -6.48 -5.73
C VAL A 68 11.24 -7.00 -4.32
N GLY A 69 11.96 -8.11 -4.24
CA GLY A 69 12.24 -8.82 -2.99
C GLY A 69 12.84 -10.19 -3.30
N PRO A 70 12.68 -11.20 -2.42
CA PRO A 70 13.14 -12.56 -2.69
C PRO A 70 12.53 -13.17 -3.96
N LEU A 71 11.27 -12.83 -4.26
CA LEU A 71 10.67 -13.05 -5.57
C LEU A 71 10.37 -11.71 -6.24
N THR A 72 10.79 -11.61 -7.50
CA THR A 72 10.49 -10.45 -8.34
C THR A 72 9.38 -10.82 -9.29
N TYR A 73 8.31 -10.02 -9.27
CA TYR A 73 7.21 -10.14 -10.20
C TYR A 73 7.09 -8.85 -11.01
N ASP A 74 7.02 -8.98 -12.33
CA ASP A 74 6.97 -7.86 -13.26
C ASP A 74 5.58 -7.81 -13.93
N GLY A 75 4.65 -7.08 -13.31
CA GLY A 75 3.34 -6.81 -13.90
C GLY A 75 2.34 -7.96 -13.79
N LEU A 76 2.20 -8.56 -12.61
CA LEU A 76 1.14 -9.54 -12.34
C LEU A 76 -0.23 -8.90 -12.52
N ILE A 77 -1.08 -9.51 -13.32
CA ILE A 77 -2.46 -9.06 -13.51
C ILE A 77 -3.33 -9.62 -12.38
N GLY A 78 -3.99 -8.72 -11.67
CA GLY A 78 -5.00 -9.02 -10.69
C GLY A 78 -6.32 -8.31 -10.96
N TYR A 79 -7.37 -8.79 -10.31
CA TYR A 79 -8.67 -8.12 -10.27
C TYR A 79 -8.96 -7.72 -8.83
N TYR A 80 -9.44 -6.50 -8.62
CA TYR A 80 -9.74 -5.98 -7.30
C TYR A 80 -11.18 -5.51 -7.18
N SER A 81 -11.65 -5.45 -5.94
CA SER A 81 -12.96 -4.90 -5.59
C SER A 81 -12.87 -4.14 -4.27
N LEU A 82 -13.74 -3.14 -4.12
CA LEU A 82 -13.90 -2.39 -2.88
C LEU A 82 -15.32 -2.57 -2.35
N ASN A 83 -15.42 -2.99 -1.09
CA ASN A 83 -16.67 -2.98 -0.35
C ASN A 83 -16.49 -2.10 0.89
N LYS A 84 -17.04 -0.88 0.85
CA LYS A 84 -16.70 0.19 1.81
C LYS A 84 -15.18 0.39 1.82
N ASN A 85 -14.53 0.18 2.97
CA ASN A 85 -13.09 0.31 3.12
C ASN A 85 -12.33 -1.02 3.00
N ILE A 86 -13.00 -2.12 2.66
CA ILE A 86 -12.36 -3.41 2.47
C ILE A 86 -11.92 -3.52 1.00
N LEU A 87 -10.61 -3.63 0.79
CA LEU A 87 -9.99 -3.90 -0.49
C LEU A 87 -9.69 -5.39 -0.59
N GLU A 88 -10.23 -6.03 -1.60
CA GLU A 88 -9.90 -7.41 -1.94
C GLU A 88 -9.30 -7.45 -3.34
N TYR A 89 -8.21 -8.19 -3.53
CA TYR A 89 -7.69 -8.46 -4.86
C TYR A 89 -7.32 -9.92 -5.04
N LYS A 90 -7.52 -10.40 -6.27
CA LYS A 90 -7.21 -11.75 -6.72
C LYS A 90 -6.14 -11.68 -7.79
N VAL A 91 -5.05 -12.40 -7.59
CA VAL A 91 -3.95 -12.46 -8.56
C VAL A 91 -3.65 -13.92 -8.88
N ARG A 92 -3.40 -14.19 -10.16
CA ARG A 92 -2.93 -15.50 -10.60
C ARG A 92 -1.42 -15.52 -10.51
N LEU A 93 -0.90 -16.26 -9.54
CA LEU A 93 0.54 -16.43 -9.38
C LEU A 93 1.00 -17.68 -10.12
N GLN A 94 2.05 -17.52 -10.91
CA GLN A 94 2.86 -18.63 -11.39
C GLN A 94 4.12 -18.63 -10.54
N ASN A 95 4.15 -19.47 -9.51
CA ASN A 95 5.38 -19.70 -8.77
C ASN A 95 6.26 -20.63 -9.63
N PRO A 96 7.45 -20.20 -10.09
CA PRO A 96 8.32 -21.05 -10.90
C PRO A 96 8.91 -22.24 -10.12
N PHE A 97 8.83 -22.22 -8.78
CA PHE A 97 9.41 -23.25 -7.89
C PHE A 97 8.37 -24.15 -7.22
N ALA A 98 7.09 -23.80 -7.26
CA ALA A 98 6.01 -24.63 -6.75
C ALA A 98 5.14 -25.09 -7.94
N LEU A 99 4.84 -26.39 -8.01
CA LEU A 99 3.90 -26.98 -8.98
C LEU A 99 2.45 -26.44 -8.88
N LEU A 100 2.23 -25.38 -8.10
CA LEU A 100 0.93 -24.79 -7.83
C LEU A 100 0.82 -23.46 -8.58
N THR A 101 0.19 -23.51 -9.75
CA THR A 101 -0.44 -22.32 -10.33
C THR A 101 -1.76 -22.12 -9.61
N GLY A 102 -1.90 -21.01 -8.89
CA GLY A 102 -3.07 -20.72 -8.06
C GLY A 102 -3.58 -19.30 -8.26
N THR A 103 -4.88 -19.12 -8.07
CA THR A 103 -5.45 -17.79 -7.82
C THR A 103 -5.41 -17.57 -6.32
N GLU A 104 -4.70 -16.54 -5.89
CA GLU A 104 -4.62 -16.14 -4.49
C GLU A 104 -5.45 -14.88 -4.27
N MET A 105 -6.04 -14.79 -3.08
CA MET A 105 -6.88 -13.67 -2.67
C MET A 105 -6.24 -12.97 -1.48
N TYR A 106 -6.19 -11.65 -1.56
CA TYR A 106 -5.57 -10.79 -0.56
C TYR A 106 -6.60 -9.75 -0.13
N THR A 107 -6.76 -9.60 1.18
CA THR A 107 -7.75 -8.70 1.76
C THR A 107 -7.07 -7.71 2.68
N TRP A 108 -7.35 -6.43 2.47
CA TRP A 108 -6.83 -5.30 3.25
C TRP A 108 -7.97 -4.39 3.68
N VAL A 109 -7.76 -3.63 4.75
CA VAL A 109 -8.67 -2.59 5.21
C VAL A 109 -8.01 -1.24 4.98
N ILE A 110 -8.58 -0.43 4.08
CA ILE A 110 -8.13 0.94 3.86
C ILE A 110 -8.53 1.78 5.08
N ARG A 111 -7.55 2.13 5.92
CA ARG A 111 -7.80 2.87 7.15
C ARG A 111 -7.84 4.37 6.92
N LYS A 112 -6.89 4.88 6.12
CA LYS A 112 -6.73 6.31 5.86
C LYS A 112 -6.26 6.53 4.43
N ARG A 113 -6.73 7.61 3.80
CA ARG A 113 -6.28 8.07 2.49
C ARG A 113 -6.08 9.57 2.50
N THR A 114 -5.02 10.03 1.85
CA THR A 114 -4.79 11.42 1.44
C THR A 114 -4.53 11.45 -0.06
N GLU A 115 -4.26 12.63 -0.61
CA GLU A 115 -3.87 12.74 -2.03
C GLU A 115 -2.55 12.03 -2.35
N LYS A 116 -1.67 11.85 -1.35
CA LYS A 116 -0.32 11.28 -1.54
C LYS A 116 -0.09 9.96 -0.82
N THR A 117 -0.87 9.64 0.20
CA THR A 117 -0.66 8.44 1.01
C THR A 117 -1.95 7.63 1.20
N MET A 118 -1.79 6.33 1.39
CA MET A 118 -2.87 5.43 1.77
C MET A 118 -2.35 4.42 2.78
N VAL A 119 -3.12 4.16 3.83
CA VAL A 119 -2.75 3.18 4.86
C VAL A 119 -3.64 1.97 4.73
N TRP A 120 -3.04 0.81 4.51
CA TRP A 120 -3.71 -0.48 4.47
C TRP A 120 -3.40 -1.26 5.74
N ASP A 121 -4.42 -1.49 6.55
CA ASP A 121 -4.35 -2.35 7.71
C ASP A 121 -4.62 -3.80 7.26
N PRO A 122 -3.89 -4.79 7.78
CA PRO A 122 -4.18 -6.19 7.54
C PRO A 122 -5.47 -6.61 8.27
N THR A 123 -6.10 -7.70 7.82
CA THR A 123 -7.17 -8.35 8.58
C THR A 123 -6.65 -8.91 9.91
N PRO A 124 -7.51 -9.21 10.91
CA PRO A 124 -7.07 -9.82 12.17
C PRO A 124 -6.24 -11.11 12.01
N GLN A 125 -6.45 -11.85 10.90
CA GLN A 125 -5.70 -13.05 10.54
C GLN A 125 -4.32 -12.76 9.92
N GLY A 126 -3.99 -11.48 9.69
CA GLY A 126 -2.88 -11.06 8.85
C GLY A 126 -3.18 -11.21 7.36
N VAL A 127 -2.25 -10.79 6.51
CA VAL A 127 -2.26 -11.03 5.07
C VAL A 127 -1.14 -12.01 4.72
N ASP A 128 -1.48 -13.18 4.20
CA ASP A 128 -0.49 -14.16 3.77
C ASP A 128 0.19 -13.65 2.49
N LEU A 129 1.50 -13.43 2.55
CA LEU A 129 2.34 -12.98 1.45
C LEU A 129 3.41 -14.02 1.09
N SER A 130 3.22 -15.29 1.52
CA SER A 130 4.16 -16.39 1.30
C SER A 130 4.56 -16.52 -0.17
N SER A 131 3.63 -16.33 -1.08
CA SER A 131 3.85 -16.45 -2.53
C SER A 131 4.56 -15.25 -3.17
N TYR A 132 4.66 -14.11 -2.45
CA TYR A 132 5.50 -12.97 -2.82
C TYR A 132 6.93 -13.08 -2.32
N VAL A 133 7.22 -13.95 -1.35
CA VAL A 133 8.57 -14.08 -0.75
C VAL A 133 9.15 -15.50 -0.76
N ASN A 134 8.41 -16.49 -1.26
CA ASN A 134 8.76 -17.91 -1.25
C ASN A 134 9.10 -18.47 0.15
N VAL A 135 8.34 -18.05 1.17
CA VAL A 135 8.52 -18.53 2.55
C VAL A 135 7.15 -18.86 3.13
N PHE A 136 6.91 -20.14 3.41
CA PHE A 136 5.64 -20.60 3.96
C PHE A 136 5.32 -19.94 5.31
N GLY A 137 4.09 -19.42 5.43
CA GLY A 137 3.61 -18.72 6.61
C GLY A 137 4.23 -17.33 6.78
N ALA A 138 4.72 -16.72 5.70
CA ALA A 138 5.14 -15.33 5.72
C ALA A 138 3.90 -14.43 5.63
N THR A 139 3.66 -13.64 6.66
CA THR A 139 2.45 -12.84 6.79
C THR A 139 2.77 -11.38 7.07
N LYS A 140 1.82 -10.50 6.74
CA LYS A 140 1.82 -9.12 7.20
C LYS A 140 0.75 -8.91 8.26
N THR A 141 1.16 -8.51 9.45
CA THR A 141 0.32 -8.35 10.64
C THR A 141 0.24 -6.91 11.13
N THR A 142 1.03 -6.02 10.54
CA THR A 142 1.03 -4.57 10.83
C THR A 142 0.62 -3.76 9.60
N PRO A 143 0.10 -2.54 9.77
CA PRO A 143 -0.28 -1.68 8.65
C PRO A 143 0.88 -1.38 7.71
N ILE A 144 0.57 -1.17 6.43
CA ILE A 144 1.50 -0.64 5.43
C ILE A 144 1.05 0.74 4.96
N THR A 145 2.01 1.62 4.71
CA THR A 145 1.76 2.92 4.09
C THR A 145 2.18 2.85 2.64
N LEU A 146 1.24 3.15 1.76
CA LEU A 146 1.45 3.30 0.34
C LEU A 146 1.60 4.79 0.00
N TYR A 147 2.52 5.08 -0.92
CA TYR A 147 2.80 6.40 -1.44
C TYR A 147 2.39 6.46 -2.90
N LYS A 148 1.59 7.47 -3.25
CA LYS A 148 1.15 7.69 -4.63
C LYS A 148 2.35 8.06 -5.49
N LYS A 149 2.50 7.40 -6.64
CA LYS A 149 3.42 7.84 -7.69
C LYS A 149 2.70 8.82 -8.60
N SER A 150 3.37 9.94 -8.87
CA SER A 150 2.97 11.01 -9.78
C SER A 150 3.11 10.60 -11.24
#